data_AF-A0A660U4Y9-F1
#
_entry.id   AF-A0A660U4Y9-F1
#
_cell.length_a   1.000
_cell.length_b   1.000
_cell.length_c   1.000
_cell.angle_alpha   90.00
_cell.angle_beta   90.00
_cell.angle_gamma   90.00
#
_symmetry.space_group_name_H-M   'P 1'
#
loop_
_entity.id
_entity.type
_entity.pdbx_description
1 polymer ?
#
loop_
_entity_poly.entity_id
_entity_poly.type
_entity_poly.pdbx_seq_one_letter_code
_entity_poly.pdbx_strand_id
1 'polypeptide(L)'
;MTINILLGFFLDRLFGDPDFPLHPVVLIGKLISLLERIFYKIRYRFLGGLLLAITSITIVLSIFIFINYLKRFFYLPFSINIISVIFIYFLFCNKTLVKEAKAVYTFLLKDDINGARKQVGRVVGRDTVELDKRAIIRATIETIAENIVDGFT
;
A
#
# COMPACT_ATOMS: atom_id res chain seq x y z
N MET A 1 4.72 -4.60 22.49
CA MET A 1 4.96 -4.08 21.14
C MET A 1 5.57 -5.14 20.22
N THR A 2 6.69 -5.77 20.60
CA THR A 2 7.36 -6.83 19.80
C THR A 2 6.44 -8.00 19.42
N ILE A 3 5.63 -8.50 20.36
CA ILE A 3 4.63 -9.56 20.09
C ILE A 3 3.62 -9.13 19.01
N ASN A 4 3.17 -7.87 19.03
CA ASN A 4 2.21 -7.38 18.04
C ASN A 4 2.82 -7.33 16.63
N ILE A 5 4.10 -6.98 16.54
CA ILE A 5 4.83 -6.93 15.27
C ILE A 5 4.99 -8.33 14.69
N LEU A 6 5.42 -9.29 15.52
CA LEU A 6 5.54 -10.69 15.12
C LEU A 6 4.19 -11.24 14.63
N LEU A 7 3.11 -10.99 15.37
CA LEU A 7 1.77 -11.42 14.98
C LEU A 7 1.34 -10.79 13.65
N GLY A 8 1.54 -9.48 13.46
CA GLY A 8 1.21 -8.80 12.19
C GLY A 8 1.99 -9.37 11.00
N PHE A 9 3.30 -9.64 11.18
CA PHE A 9 4.13 -10.27 10.16
C PHE A 9 3.66 -11.70 9.82
N PHE A 10 3.32 -12.51 10.82
CA PHE A 10 2.79 -13.85 10.58
C PHE A 10 1.44 -13.80 9.85
N LEU A 11 0.59 -12.81 10.17
CA LEU A 11 -0.66 -12.60 9.44
C LEU A 11 -0.41 -12.26 7.97
N ASP A 12 0.52 -11.37 7.63
CA ASP A 12 0.88 -11.09 6.21
C ASP A 12 1.40 -12.35 5.52
N ARG A 13 2.25 -13.13 6.19
CA ARG A 13 2.75 -14.38 5.60
C ARG A 13 1.64 -15.42 5.34
N LEU A 14 0.62 -15.47 6.18
CA LEU A 14 -0.50 -16.41 6.04
C LEU A 14 -1.54 -15.92 5.03
N PHE A 15 -1.96 -14.65 5.11
CA PHE A 15 -3.08 -14.12 4.35
C PHE A 15 -2.65 -13.24 3.16
N GLY A 16 -1.50 -12.57 3.25
CA GLY A 16 -1.04 -11.54 2.31
C GLY A 16 -1.92 -10.30 2.35
N ASP A 17 -1.72 -9.36 1.43
CA ASP A 17 -2.64 -8.23 1.34
C ASP A 17 -4.02 -8.72 0.90
N PRO A 18 -5.06 -8.40 1.67
CA PRO A 18 -6.38 -8.88 1.36
C PRO A 18 -7.03 -7.94 0.33
N ASP A 19 -7.48 -8.52 -0.79
CA ASP A 19 -8.13 -7.81 -1.91
C ASP A 19 -9.56 -7.35 -1.55
N PHE A 20 -9.73 -6.50 -0.52
CA PHE A 20 -11.04 -5.96 -0.11
C PHE A 20 -11.11 -4.42 -0.18
N PRO A 21 -12.29 -3.85 -0.50
CA PRO A 21 -12.42 -2.42 -0.81
C PRO A 21 -12.30 -1.48 0.40
N LEU A 22 -12.39 -2.03 1.62
CA LEU A 22 -12.23 -1.35 2.92
C LEU A 22 -10.77 -1.33 3.41
N HIS A 23 -9.80 -1.76 2.60
CA HIS A 23 -8.40 -1.76 3.00
C HIS A 23 -7.95 -0.33 3.33
N PRO A 24 -7.28 -0.06 4.47
CA PRO A 24 -6.96 1.30 4.90
C PRO A 24 -6.23 2.12 3.83
N VAL A 25 -5.25 1.52 3.16
CA VAL A 25 -4.49 2.17 2.08
C VAL A 25 -5.38 2.53 0.88
N VAL A 26 -6.32 1.65 0.52
CA VAL A 26 -7.27 1.90 -0.58
C VAL A 26 -8.25 3.01 -0.21
N LEU A 27 -8.71 3.06 1.05
CA LEU A 27 -9.59 4.11 1.55
C LEU A 27 -8.88 5.48 1.54
N ILE A 28 -7.62 5.53 1.95
CA ILE A 28 -6.80 6.75 1.87
C ILE A 28 -6.64 7.19 0.41
N GLY A 29 -6.33 6.27 -0.51
CA GLY A 29 -6.26 6.58 -1.94
C GLY A 29 -7.57 7.16 -2.50
N LYS A 30 -8.71 6.56 -2.15
CA LYS A 30 -10.04 7.06 -2.54
C LYS A 30 -10.32 8.45 -1.96
N LEU A 31 -9.94 8.69 -0.70
CA LEU A 31 -10.05 10.00 -0.07
C LEU A 31 -9.22 11.03 -0.84
N ILE A 32 -7.96 10.72 -1.15
CA ILE A 32 -7.07 11.59 -1.92
C ILE A 32 -7.68 11.89 -3.29
N SER A 33 -8.12 10.88 -4.05
CA SER A 33 -8.75 11.09 -5.36
C SER A 33 -10.02 11.94 -5.30
N LEU A 34 -10.79 11.86 -4.20
CA LEU A 34 -11.94 12.74 -3.98
C LEU A 34 -11.50 14.18 -3.72
N LEU A 35 -10.49 14.38 -2.87
CA LEU A 35 -9.95 15.70 -2.54
C LEU A 35 -9.24 16.35 -3.75
N GLU A 36 -8.55 15.57 -4.60
CA GLU A 36 -7.97 16.04 -5.86
C GLU A 36 -9.01 16.68 -6.76
N ARG A 37 -10.17 16.04 -6.94
CA ARG A 37 -11.28 16.59 -7.76
C ARG A 37 -11.81 17.92 -7.24
N ILE A 38 -11.62 18.21 -5.96
CA ILE A 38 -12.04 19.46 -5.32
C ILE A 38 -10.92 20.51 -5.44
N PHE A 39 -9.73 20.19 -4.94
CA PHE A 39 -8.65 21.16 -4.79
C PHE A 39 -7.88 21.44 -6.09
N TYR A 40 -7.87 20.54 -7.06
CA TYR A 40 -7.22 20.81 -8.36
C TYR A 40 -8.05 21.72 -9.27
N LYS A 41 -9.28 22.08 -8.87
CA LYS A 41 -10.04 23.17 -9.52
C LYS A 41 -9.51 24.56 -9.15
N ILE A 42 -8.64 24.67 -8.15
CA ILE A 42 -8.04 25.93 -7.73
C ILE A 42 -7.02 26.38 -8.79
N ARG A 43 -7.11 27.66 -9.21
CA ARG A 43 -6.24 28.24 -10.24
C ARG A 43 -4.74 28.08 -9.94
N TYR A 44 -4.37 28.18 -8.66
CA TYR A 44 -3.00 28.00 -8.19
C TYR A 44 -2.75 26.55 -7.81
N ARG A 45 -2.06 25.80 -8.67
CA ARG A 45 -1.76 24.36 -8.47
C ARG A 45 -1.02 24.07 -7.17
N PHE A 46 -0.07 24.92 -6.78
CA PHE A 46 0.65 24.78 -5.51
C PHE A 46 -0.29 24.85 -4.31
N LEU A 47 -1.20 25.82 -4.31
CA LEU A 47 -2.19 26.00 -3.23
C LEU A 47 -3.15 24.81 -3.16
N GLY A 48 -3.58 24.29 -4.32
CA GLY A 48 -4.41 23.09 -4.41
C GLY A 48 -3.72 21.84 -3.84
N GLY A 49 -2.45 21.63 -4.19
CA GLY A 49 -1.65 20.54 -3.63
C GLY A 49 -1.42 20.66 -2.12
N LEU A 50 -1.14 21.87 -1.63
CA LEU A 50 -0.95 22.13 -0.21
C LEU A 50 -2.23 21.88 0.61
N LEU A 51 -3.38 22.36 0.12
CA LEU A 51 -4.68 22.11 0.76
C LEU A 51 -5.04 20.63 0.77
N LEU A 52 -4.78 19.91 -0.33
CA LEU A 52 -4.96 18.47 -0.40
C LEU A 52 -4.11 17.75 0.65
N ALA A 53 -2.81 18.08 0.74
CA ALA A 53 -1.91 17.47 1.71
C ALA A 53 -2.35 17.73 3.15
N ILE A 54 -2.63 18.99 3.51
CA ILE A 54 -3.05 19.35 4.86
C ILE A 54 -4.37 18.66 5.23
N THR A 55 -5.36 18.69 4.34
CA THR A 55 -6.68 18.09 4.63
C THR A 55 -6.63 16.58 4.73
N SER A 56 -5.92 15.89 3.84
CA SER A 56 -5.74 14.44 3.91
C SER A 56 -5.03 14.01 5.20
N ILE A 57 -3.91 14.67 5.55
CA ILE A 57 -3.18 14.40 6.81
C ILE A 57 -4.09 14.64 8.01
N THR A 58 -4.81 15.77 8.05
CA THR A 58 -5.69 16.13 9.17
C THR A 58 -6.80 15.12 9.36
N ILE A 59 -7.43 14.65 8.28
CA ILE A 59 -8.50 13.64 8.34
C ILE A 59 -7.95 12.31 8.87
N VAL A 60 -6.84 11.81 8.30
CA VAL A 60 -6.25 10.52 8.74
C VAL A 60 -5.79 10.59 10.19
N LEU A 61 -5.13 11.68 10.59
CA LEU A 61 -4.67 11.87 11.97
C LEU A 61 -5.84 11.95 12.95
N SER A 62 -6.91 12.67 12.59
CA SER A 62 -8.11 12.78 13.44
C SER A 62 -8.78 11.43 13.65
N ILE A 63 -8.89 10.60 12.61
CA ILE A 63 -9.41 9.23 12.71
C ILE A 63 -8.53 8.38 13.62
N PHE A 64 -7.20 8.46 13.46
CA PHE A 64 -6.27 7.72 14.31
C PHE A 64 -6.37 8.12 15.79
N ILE A 65 -6.43 9.42 16.08
CA ILE A 65 -6.62 9.93 17.45
C ILE A 65 -7.95 9.47 18.01
N PHE A 66 -9.03 9.55 17.23
CA PHE A 66 -10.36 9.11 17.63
C PHE A 66 -10.40 7.61 17.98
N ILE A 67 -9.80 6.75 17.15
CA ILE A 67 -9.69 5.31 17.43
C ILE A 67 -8.92 5.08 18.73
N ASN A 68 -7.80 5.78 18.95
CA ASN A 68 -7.04 5.63 20.20
C ASN A 68 -7.77 6.18 21.43
N TYR A 69 -8.53 7.25 21.28
CA TYR A 69 -9.38 7.77 22.34
C TYR A 69 -10.47 6.77 22.73
N LEU A 70 -11.17 6.17 21.75
CA LEU A 70 -12.18 5.15 22.01
C LEU A 70 -11.61 3.92 22.74
N LYS A 71 -10.38 3.50 22.42
CA LYS A 71 -9.70 2.40 23.15
C LYS A 71 -9.63 2.65 24.66
N ARG A 72 -9.56 3.91 25.11
CA ARG A 72 -9.50 4.24 26.54
C ARG A 72 -10.82 3.98 27.27
N PHE A 73 -11.96 4.00 26.56
CA PHE A 73 -13.27 3.70 27.12
C PHE A 73 -13.56 2.21 27.15
N PHE A 74 -13.07 1.47 26.16
CA PHE A 74 -13.17 0.02 26.12
C PHE A 74 -11.89 -0.59 26.74
N TYR A 75 -11.88 -0.76 28.06
CA TYR A 75 -10.82 -1.47 28.78
C TYR A 75 -10.70 -2.91 28.25
N LEU A 76 -9.81 -3.14 27.28
CA LEU A 76 -9.40 -4.46 26.83
C LEU A 76 -8.19 -4.88 27.67
N PRO A 77 -8.32 -5.86 28.58
CA PRO A 77 -7.29 -6.19 29.58
C PRO A 77 -6.16 -7.08 29.02
N PHE A 78 -5.95 -7.10 27.71
CA PHE A 78 -4.93 -7.95 27.08
C PHE A 78 -3.67 -7.16 26.75
N SER A 79 -2.51 -7.78 27.05
CA SER A 79 -1.18 -7.31 26.65
C SER A 79 -0.98 -7.25 25.13
N ILE A 80 -1.87 -7.89 24.36
CA ILE A 80 -1.94 -7.83 22.89
C ILE A 80 -3.01 -6.82 22.48
N ASN A 81 -2.60 -5.79 21.76
CA ASN A 81 -3.51 -4.80 21.19
C ASN A 81 -3.92 -5.26 19.79
N ILE A 82 -5.07 -5.91 19.68
CA ILE A 82 -5.60 -6.47 18.41
C ILE A 82 -5.65 -5.39 17.32
N ILE A 83 -6.07 -4.17 17.67
CA ILE A 83 -6.12 -3.07 16.72
C ILE A 83 -4.71 -2.77 16.20
N SER A 84 -3.71 -2.66 17.08
CA SER A 84 -2.33 -2.48 16.64
C SER A 84 -1.83 -3.63 15.76
N VAL A 85 -2.16 -4.88 16.06
CA VAL A 85 -1.80 -6.04 15.23
C VAL A 85 -2.40 -5.92 13.82
N ILE A 86 -3.68 -5.54 13.72
CA ILE A 86 -4.37 -5.33 12.43
C ILE A 86 -3.71 -4.18 11.64
N PHE A 87 -3.40 -3.06 12.29
CA PHE A 87 -2.71 -1.96 11.62
C PHE A 87 -1.31 -2.38 11.14
N ILE A 88 -0.55 -3.11 11.97
CA ILE A 88 0.77 -3.63 11.58
C ILE A 88 0.65 -4.63 10.43
N TYR A 89 -0.36 -5.50 10.44
CA TYR A 89 -0.63 -6.42 9.34
C TYR A 89 -0.79 -5.67 8.00
N PHE A 90 -1.54 -4.56 7.96
CA PHE A 90 -1.69 -3.75 6.75
C PHE A 90 -0.44 -2.94 6.35
N LEU A 91 0.59 -2.88 7.20
CA LEU A 91 1.87 -2.26 6.85
C LEU A 91 2.81 -3.26 6.14
N PHE A 92 2.63 -4.56 6.36
CA PHE A 92 3.41 -5.58 5.69
C PHE A 92 2.74 -6.02 4.39
N CYS A 93 3.52 -6.10 3.30
CA CYS A 93 3.04 -6.51 1.98
C CYS A 93 3.94 -7.57 1.31
N ASN A 94 4.77 -8.28 2.08
CA ASN A 94 5.84 -9.14 1.56
C ASN A 94 5.28 -10.26 0.68
N LYS A 95 4.23 -10.93 1.15
CA LYS A 95 3.61 -12.02 0.38
C LYS A 95 3.04 -11.52 -0.95
N THR A 96 2.42 -10.34 -0.96
CA THR A 96 1.86 -9.71 -2.15
C THR A 96 2.95 -9.35 -3.14
N LEU A 97 4.06 -8.77 -2.69
CA LEU A 97 5.20 -8.48 -3.56
C LEU A 97 5.73 -9.73 -4.26
N VAL A 98 5.93 -10.81 -3.53
CA VAL A 98 6.39 -12.09 -4.10
C VAL A 98 5.38 -12.63 -5.12
N LYS A 99 4.08 -12.50 -4.84
CA LYS A 99 3.00 -12.92 -5.75
C LYS A 99 3.04 -12.13 -7.06
N GLU A 100 3.13 -10.81 -6.99
CA GLU A 100 3.16 -9.93 -8.17
C GLU A 100 4.42 -10.17 -9.01
N ALA A 101 5.57 -10.36 -8.37
CA ALA A 101 6.84 -10.72 -9.02
C ALA A 101 6.76 -12.04 -9.79
N LYS A 102 6.24 -13.09 -9.14
CA LYS A 102 6.04 -14.41 -9.74
C LYS A 102 5.05 -14.37 -10.90
N ALA A 103 4.03 -13.52 -10.82
CA ALA A 103 3.09 -13.33 -11.91
C ALA A 103 3.78 -12.76 -13.16
N VAL A 104 4.63 -11.73 -13.01
CA VAL A 104 5.46 -11.22 -14.14
C VAL A 104 6.31 -12.35 -14.73
N TYR A 105 7.03 -13.08 -13.87
CA TYR A 105 7.87 -14.20 -14.31
C TYR A 105 7.08 -15.27 -15.08
N THR A 106 5.86 -15.59 -14.63
CA THR A 106 5.00 -16.59 -15.29
C THR A 106 4.56 -16.15 -16.68
N PHE A 107 4.26 -14.86 -16.90
CA PHE A 107 3.97 -14.35 -18.24
C PHE A 107 5.21 -14.40 -19.14
N LEU A 108 6.38 -14.05 -18.61
CA LEU A 108 7.65 -14.10 -19.35
C LEU A 108 8.06 -15.51 -19.76
N LEU A 109 7.74 -16.53 -18.95
CA LEU A 109 7.95 -17.94 -19.30
C LEU A 109 7.07 -18.42 -20.45
N LYS A 110 5.90 -17.80 -20.63
CA LYS A 110 4.97 -18.11 -21.73
C LYS A 110 5.20 -17.25 -22.97
N ASP A 111 6.29 -16.46 -22.98
CA ASP A 111 6.60 -15.43 -23.98
C ASP A 111 5.44 -14.42 -24.22
N ASP A 112 4.57 -14.23 -23.23
CA ASP A 112 3.49 -13.24 -23.26
C ASP A 112 4.01 -11.89 -22.74
N ILE A 113 4.60 -11.12 -23.65
CA ILE A 113 5.14 -9.79 -23.34
C ILE A 113 4.03 -8.80 -22.94
N ASN A 114 2.85 -8.88 -23.56
CA ASN A 114 1.76 -7.95 -23.26
C ASN A 114 1.17 -8.21 -21.87
N GLY A 115 1.00 -9.48 -21.49
CA GLY A 115 0.63 -9.88 -20.14
C GLY A 115 1.68 -9.44 -19.12
N ALA A 116 2.97 -9.64 -19.43
CA ALA A 116 4.06 -9.20 -18.57
C ALA A 116 4.11 -7.68 -18.38
N ARG A 117 3.87 -6.88 -19.45
CA ARG A 117 3.77 -5.41 -19.38
C ARG A 117 2.63 -4.94 -18.49
N LYS A 118 1.44 -5.54 -18.66
CA LYS A 118 0.27 -5.20 -17.83
C LYS A 118 0.52 -5.54 -16.36
N GLN A 119 1.18 -6.67 -16.11
CA GLN A 119 1.45 -7.16 -14.76
C GLN A 119 2.55 -6.34 -14.07
N VAL A 120 3.64 -6.00 -14.75
CA VAL A 120 4.69 -5.13 -14.18
C VAL A 120 4.17 -3.71 -13.93
N GLY A 121 3.25 -3.21 -14.76
CA GLY A 121 2.56 -1.93 -14.56
C GLY A 121 1.71 -1.83 -13.30
N ARG A 122 1.44 -2.96 -12.61
CA ARG A 122 0.77 -2.96 -11.30
C ARG A 122 1.71 -2.67 -10.14
N VAL A 123 3.03 -2.84 -10.34
CA VAL A 123 4.03 -2.66 -9.29
C VAL A 123 4.93 -1.45 -9.53
N VAL A 124 5.11 -1.02 -10.79
CA VAL A 124 5.91 0.18 -11.12
C VAL A 124 5.03 1.42 -11.25
N GLY A 125 5.58 2.60 -10.93
CA GLY A 125 4.90 3.89 -11.10
C GLY A 125 5.06 4.56 -12.47
N ARG A 126 5.64 3.88 -13.47
CA ARG A 126 5.95 4.43 -14.81
C ARG A 126 5.18 3.72 -15.92
N ASP A 127 5.11 4.34 -17.10
CA ASP A 127 4.52 3.71 -18.28
C ASP A 127 5.30 2.44 -18.68
N THR A 128 4.57 1.37 -18.95
CA THR A 128 5.09 0.03 -19.25
C THR A 128 4.79 -0.45 -20.65
N VAL A 129 4.07 0.33 -21.46
CA VAL A 129 3.54 -0.08 -22.77
C VAL A 129 4.66 -0.45 -23.76
N GLU A 130 5.79 0.25 -23.71
CA GLU A 130 6.91 0.06 -24.64
C GLU A 130 8.06 -0.80 -24.11
N LEU A 131 7.94 -1.34 -22.88
CA LEU A 131 9.04 -2.10 -22.27
C LEU A 131 9.33 -3.40 -23.03
N ASP A 132 10.60 -3.66 -23.33
CA ASP A 132 11.05 -4.94 -23.85
C ASP A 132 11.23 -5.98 -22.73
N LYS A 133 11.50 -7.25 -23.10
CA LYS A 133 11.64 -8.35 -22.14
C LYS A 133 12.67 -8.03 -21.05
N ARG A 134 13.80 -7.42 -21.40
CA ARG A 134 14.88 -7.09 -20.47
C ARG A 134 14.48 -5.95 -19.54
N ALA A 135 13.83 -4.90 -20.05
CA ALA A 135 13.38 -3.77 -19.26
C ALA A 135 12.25 -4.18 -18.30
N ILE A 136 11.36 -5.11 -18.66
CA ILE A 136 10.35 -5.68 -17.76
C ILE A 136 11.03 -6.40 -16.57
N ILE A 137 12.02 -7.25 -16.84
CA ILE A 137 12.76 -7.97 -15.80
C ILE A 137 13.45 -6.97 -14.87
N ARG A 138 14.17 -6.00 -15.45
CA ARG A 138 14.87 -4.96 -14.71
C ARG A 138 13.92 -4.16 -13.82
N ALA A 139 12.82 -3.66 -14.39
CA ALA A 139 11.81 -2.90 -13.66
C ALA A 139 11.23 -3.70 -12.50
N THR A 140 10.95 -4.99 -12.72
CA THR A 140 10.43 -5.88 -11.69
C THR A 140 11.41 -6.03 -10.53
N ILE A 141 12.70 -6.28 -10.82
CA ILE A 141 13.74 -6.45 -9.78
C ILE A 141 13.97 -5.14 -9.03
N GLU A 142 14.11 -4.01 -9.74
CA GLU A 142 14.31 -2.68 -9.15
C GLU A 142 13.17 -2.35 -8.17
N THR A 143 11.93 -2.50 -8.60
CA THR A 143 10.75 -2.20 -7.79
C THR A 143 10.62 -3.13 -6.59
N ILE A 144 10.88 -4.42 -6.73
CA ILE A 144 10.83 -5.34 -5.58
C ILE A 144 11.93 -5.01 -4.58
N ALA A 145 13.15 -4.71 -5.06
CA ALA A 145 14.25 -4.35 -4.19
C ALA A 145 13.97 -3.06 -3.41
N GLU A 146 13.46 -2.03 -4.10
CA GLU A 146 13.06 -0.75 -3.49
C GLU A 146 11.97 -0.95 -2.42
N ASN A 147 10.87 -1.62 -2.76
CA ASN A 147 9.78 -1.86 -1.81
C ASN A 147 10.17 -2.76 -0.61
N ILE A 148 11.07 -3.73 -0.81
CA ILE A 148 11.59 -4.54 0.32
C ILE A 148 12.43 -3.66 1.25
N VAL A 149 13.29 -2.80 0.70
CA VAL A 149 14.09 -1.88 1.52
C VAL A 149 13.17 -0.91 2.27
N ASP A 150 12.22 -0.29 1.59
CA ASP A 150 11.28 0.66 2.19
C ASP A 150 10.35 0.02 3.23
N GLY A 151 9.99 -1.26 3.05
CA GLY A 151 9.09 -1.98 3.96
C GLY A 151 9.74 -2.47 5.26
N PHE A 152 11.07 -2.54 5.34
CA PHE A 152 11.80 -3.06 6.50
C PHE A 152 12.75 -2.04 7.17
N THR A 153 13.06 -0.92 6.51
CA THR A 153 13.91 0.15 7.06
C THR A 153 13.13 1.04 8.02
#